data_AF-A0AAU2DU67-F1
#
_entry.id   AF-A0AAU2DU67-F1
#
_cell.length_a   1.000
_cell.length_b   1.000
_cell.length_c   1.000
_cell.angle_alpha   90.00
_cell.angle_beta   90.00
_cell.angle_gamma   90.00
#
_symmetry.space_group_name_H-M   'P 1'
#
loop_
_entity.id
_entity.type
_entity.pdbx_description
1 polymer ?
#
loop_
_entity_poly.entity_id
_entity_poly.type
_entity_poly.pdbx_seq_one_letter_code
_entity_poly.pdbx_strand_id
1 'polypeptide(L)'
;MAATFKVGDKVEHRTFGAGEVAFGPFEHHTDAESYLMKEAGSERHALVLGEALSPAAKFKVGDKVTGSHSGNEYTIEAGPFFSPNEWYATKSTAGYVTSNRASVLHIVEAEAADEPVKVGDVVRILEDKAFSANVRRGDLFEVKRLAGYAGRIKVDAAPGAHMAQWTFRPEDFEKVSADMVHVHDGKVYDLTASYRDRDGDVWHFARFGSEVRANIGSKPESQWDGDSFRIAAGYGPLTRV
;
A
#
# COMPACT_ATOMS: atom_id res chain seq x y z
N MET A 1 4.57 -5.77 -36.51
CA MET A 1 4.37 -4.31 -36.48
C MET A 1 4.97 -3.83 -35.17
N ALA A 2 5.87 -2.84 -35.21
CA ALA A 2 6.37 -2.24 -33.98
C ALA A 2 5.20 -1.55 -33.25
N ALA A 3 5.19 -1.60 -31.93
CA ALA A 3 4.20 -0.87 -31.15
C ALA A 3 4.44 0.64 -31.34
N THR A 4 3.39 1.40 -31.65
CA THR A 4 3.45 2.86 -31.67
C THR A 4 3.24 3.38 -30.26
N PHE A 5 4.17 4.22 -29.78
CA PHE A 5 4.12 4.80 -28.43
C PHE A 5 3.54 6.22 -28.47
N LYS A 6 2.99 6.67 -27.34
CA LYS A 6 2.43 8.01 -27.14
C LYS A 6 3.23 8.78 -26.10
N VAL A 7 3.16 10.10 -26.17
CA VAL A 7 3.72 10.97 -25.12
C VAL A 7 3.10 10.60 -23.77
N GLY A 8 3.96 10.42 -22.77
CA GLY A 8 3.60 9.96 -21.43
C GLY A 8 3.71 8.45 -21.22
N ASP A 9 3.87 7.65 -22.29
CA ASP A 9 4.05 6.21 -22.14
C ASP A 9 5.35 5.90 -21.40
N LYS A 10 5.24 5.06 -20.36
CA LYS A 10 6.40 4.47 -19.69
C LYS A 10 6.94 3.34 -20.57
N VAL A 11 8.22 3.39 -20.84
CA VAL A 11 8.90 2.47 -21.76
C VAL A 11 10.21 1.96 -21.17
N GLU A 12 10.68 0.84 -21.68
CA GLU A 12 12.01 0.29 -21.47
C GLU A 12 12.79 0.40 -22.78
N HIS A 13 13.94 1.09 -22.74
CA HIS A 13 14.87 1.16 -23.87
C HIS A 13 15.99 0.15 -23.69
N ARG A 14 16.26 -0.65 -24.73
CA ARG A 14 17.25 -1.76 -24.68
C ARG A 14 18.65 -1.40 -24.14
N THR A 15 19.06 -0.14 -24.23
CA THR A 15 20.38 0.36 -23.78
C THR A 15 20.31 1.33 -22.61
N PHE A 16 19.24 2.14 -22.53
CA PHE A 16 19.15 3.23 -21.55
C PHE A 16 18.30 2.84 -20.34
N GLY A 17 17.63 1.68 -20.40
CA GLY A 17 16.71 1.21 -19.38
C GLY A 17 15.40 2.00 -19.39
N ALA A 18 14.77 2.07 -18.22
CA ALA A 18 13.47 2.70 -18.03
C ALA A 18 13.46 4.18 -18.43
N GLY A 19 12.38 4.61 -19.06
CA GLY A 19 12.13 5.99 -19.40
C GLY A 19 10.67 6.28 -19.68
N GLU A 20 10.42 7.50 -20.11
CA GLU A 20 9.11 7.98 -20.54
C GLU A 20 9.23 8.66 -21.90
N VAL A 21 8.28 8.40 -22.78
CA VAL A 21 8.21 9.13 -24.05
C VAL A 21 7.81 10.57 -23.78
N ALA A 22 8.77 11.49 -23.89
CA ALA A 22 8.55 12.92 -23.69
C ALA A 22 8.00 13.59 -24.96
N PHE A 23 8.46 13.16 -26.14
CA PHE A 23 8.01 13.69 -27.44
C PHE A 23 8.03 12.61 -28.52
N GLY A 24 7.17 12.76 -29.52
CA GLY A 24 7.07 11.87 -30.69
C GLY A 24 5.68 11.24 -30.85
N PRO A 25 5.50 10.38 -31.88
CA PRO A 25 6.50 10.07 -32.91
C PRO A 25 6.80 11.27 -33.81
N PHE A 26 8.03 11.39 -34.29
CA PHE A 26 8.38 12.29 -35.37
C PHE A 26 9.16 11.55 -36.46
N GLU A 27 8.93 11.99 -37.69
CA GLU A 27 9.65 11.49 -38.86
C GLU A 27 11.06 12.05 -38.85
N HIS A 28 12.03 11.15 -38.77
CA HIS A 28 13.43 11.45 -39.00
C HIS A 28 13.78 11.12 -40.45
N HIS A 29 14.83 11.72 -41.01
CA HIS A 29 15.24 11.57 -42.42
C HIS A 29 15.56 10.14 -42.87
N THR A 30 15.52 9.18 -41.95
CA THR A 30 15.74 7.74 -42.16
C THR A 30 14.43 6.95 -42.27
N ASP A 31 13.27 7.60 -42.41
CA ASP A 31 11.92 7.01 -42.43
C ASP A 31 11.60 6.12 -41.21
N ALA A 32 12.36 6.27 -40.12
CA ALA A 32 12.20 5.52 -38.90
C ALA A 32 11.50 6.38 -37.85
N GLU A 33 10.41 5.87 -37.26
CA GLU A 33 9.73 6.53 -36.15
C GLU A 33 10.70 6.74 -34.99
N SER A 34 10.94 8.00 -34.68
CA SER A 34 11.83 8.43 -33.61
C SER A 34 11.04 9.09 -32.50
N TYR A 35 11.52 8.91 -31.28
CA TYR A 35 10.93 9.42 -30.06
C TYR A 35 12.01 10.11 -29.24
N LEU A 36 11.64 11.13 -28.48
CA LEU A 36 12.48 11.69 -27.43
C LEU A 36 12.06 11.04 -26.11
N MET A 37 12.92 10.21 -25.54
CA MET A 37 12.68 9.53 -24.27
C MET A 37 13.40 10.27 -23.13
N LYS A 38 12.69 10.58 -22.05
CA LYS A 38 13.29 11.04 -20.78
C LYS A 38 13.72 9.81 -19.97
N GLU A 39 14.99 9.72 -19.62
CA GLU A 39 15.52 8.63 -18.78
C GLU A 39 14.95 8.70 -17.35
N ALA A 40 14.58 7.56 -16.77
CA ALA A 40 14.06 7.52 -15.40
C ALA A 40 15.14 7.98 -14.39
N GLY A 41 14.77 8.90 -13.49
CA GLY A 41 15.69 9.43 -12.47
C GLY A 41 16.73 10.44 -13.00
N SER A 42 16.56 10.90 -14.25
CA SER A 42 17.48 11.80 -14.93
C SER A 42 16.70 12.90 -15.67
N GLU A 43 17.31 14.07 -15.84
CA GLU A 43 16.77 15.14 -16.71
C GLU A 43 17.21 14.98 -18.17
N ARG A 44 17.99 13.93 -18.47
CA ARG A 44 18.48 13.65 -19.82
C ARG A 44 17.36 13.13 -20.70
N HIS A 45 17.38 13.61 -21.94
CA HIS A 45 16.54 13.13 -23.01
C HIS A 45 17.42 12.44 -24.05
N ALA A 46 17.00 11.26 -24.48
CA ALA A 46 17.64 10.48 -25.53
C ALA A 46 16.73 10.41 -26.76
N LEU A 47 17.29 10.66 -27.94
CA LEU A 47 16.64 10.35 -29.20
C LEU A 47 16.72 8.83 -29.41
N VAL A 48 15.58 8.17 -29.52
CA VAL A 48 15.49 6.71 -29.62
C VAL A 48 14.56 6.29 -30.76
N LEU A 49 14.86 5.13 -31.36
CA LEU A 49 13.99 4.52 -32.37
C LEU A 49 12.86 3.75 -31.69
N GLY A 50 11.66 3.77 -32.27
CA GLY A 50 10.51 3.02 -31.75
C GLY A 50 10.78 1.52 -31.59
N GLU A 51 11.55 0.93 -32.50
CA GLU A 51 11.95 -0.48 -32.43
C GLU A 51 12.88 -0.83 -31.25
N ALA A 52 13.52 0.17 -30.64
CA ALA A 52 14.37 0.00 -29.48
C ALA A 52 13.61 0.17 -28.14
N LEU A 53 12.32 0.51 -28.22
CA LEU A 53 11.42 0.65 -27.08
C LEU A 53 10.51 -0.56 -26.95
N SER A 54 10.32 -0.99 -25.70
CA SER A 54 9.23 -1.87 -25.30
C SER A 54 8.36 -1.15 -24.26
N PRO A 55 7.05 -1.44 -24.15
CA PRO A 55 6.26 -0.97 -23.03
C PRO A 55 6.95 -1.31 -21.70
N ALA A 56 6.97 -0.38 -20.76
CA ALA A 56 7.48 -0.68 -19.43
C ALA A 56 6.65 -1.81 -18.82
N ALA A 57 7.35 -2.75 -18.18
CA ALA A 57 6.71 -3.83 -17.45
C ALA A 57 5.74 -3.26 -16.41
N LYS A 58 4.50 -3.79 -16.38
CA LYS A 58 3.50 -3.33 -15.41
C LYS A 58 3.91 -3.61 -13.95
N PHE A 59 4.66 -4.70 -13.75
CA PHE A 59 5.21 -5.13 -12.47
C PHE A 59 6.71 -5.46 -12.60
N LYS A 60 7.43 -5.37 -11.48
CA LYS A 60 8.84 -5.76 -11.33
C LYS A 60 8.97 -7.08 -10.57
N VAL A 61 10.07 -7.79 -10.80
CA VAL A 61 10.43 -8.96 -9.98
C VAL A 61 10.62 -8.52 -8.52
N GLY A 62 9.99 -9.25 -7.61
CA GLY A 62 9.93 -8.93 -6.19
C GLY A 62 8.67 -8.18 -5.78
N ASP A 63 7.90 -7.60 -6.71
CA ASP A 63 6.63 -6.94 -6.37
C ASP A 63 5.67 -7.96 -5.76
N LYS A 64 5.04 -7.56 -4.65
CA LYS A 64 3.89 -8.28 -4.10
C LYS A 64 2.65 -7.88 -4.90
N VAL A 65 1.87 -8.86 -5.31
CA VAL A 65 0.67 -8.67 -6.15
C VAL A 65 -0.48 -9.54 -5.65
N THR A 66 -1.71 -9.08 -5.82
CA THR A 66 -2.92 -9.86 -5.57
C THR A 66 -3.60 -10.23 -6.88
N GLY A 67 -4.13 -11.46 -6.92
CA GLY A 67 -4.96 -11.91 -8.03
C GLY A 67 -6.38 -11.37 -7.92
N SER A 68 -6.90 -10.68 -8.94
CA SER A 68 -8.23 -10.02 -8.92
C SER A 68 -9.39 -10.96 -8.59
N HIS A 69 -9.25 -12.25 -8.90
CA HIS A 69 -10.33 -13.24 -8.76
C HIS A 69 -10.20 -14.11 -7.52
N SER A 70 -8.97 -14.34 -7.04
CA SER A 70 -8.71 -15.23 -5.91
C SER A 70 -8.50 -14.49 -4.60
N GLY A 71 -8.14 -13.19 -4.66
CA GLY A 71 -7.67 -12.45 -3.49
C GLY A 71 -6.34 -12.96 -2.94
N ASN A 72 -5.73 -13.97 -3.58
CA ASN A 72 -4.47 -14.55 -3.11
C ASN A 72 -3.33 -13.60 -3.38
N GLU A 73 -2.43 -13.51 -2.40
CA GLU A 73 -1.15 -12.81 -2.54
C GLU A 73 -0.12 -13.69 -3.25
N TYR A 74 0.64 -13.04 -4.12
CA TYR A 74 1.76 -13.61 -4.81
C TYR A 74 2.93 -12.62 -4.83
N THR A 75 4.14 -13.15 -5.06
CA THR A 75 5.32 -12.34 -5.40
C THR A 75 5.67 -12.59 -6.87
N ILE A 76 5.99 -11.54 -7.62
CA ILE A 76 6.52 -11.70 -8.99
C ILE A 76 7.93 -12.31 -8.90
N GLU A 77 8.09 -13.53 -9.38
CA GLU A 77 9.40 -14.23 -9.44
C GLU A 77 10.10 -13.98 -10.77
N ALA A 78 9.37 -13.86 -11.87
CA ALA A 78 9.94 -13.59 -13.19
C ALA A 78 8.92 -12.96 -14.15
N GLY A 79 9.42 -12.23 -15.15
CA GLY A 79 8.64 -11.57 -16.18
C GLY A 79 9.13 -10.14 -16.45
N PRO A 80 8.46 -9.39 -17.33
CA PRO A 80 7.29 -9.80 -18.10
C PRO A 80 7.64 -10.82 -19.20
N PHE A 81 6.74 -11.78 -19.42
CA PHE A 81 6.77 -12.70 -20.56
C PHE A 81 5.61 -12.38 -21.49
N PHE A 82 5.77 -12.67 -22.80
CA PHE A 82 4.77 -12.32 -23.81
C PHE A 82 4.40 -13.54 -24.66
N SER A 83 3.20 -14.10 -24.45
CA SER A 83 2.58 -15.10 -25.34
C SER A 83 1.16 -15.50 -24.88
N PRO A 84 0.08 -15.29 -25.66
CA PRO A 84 -0.12 -14.19 -26.62
C PRO A 84 -0.30 -12.82 -25.95
N ASN A 85 -0.38 -12.78 -24.61
CA ASN A 85 -0.52 -11.57 -23.80
C ASN A 85 0.63 -11.48 -22.79
N GLU A 86 0.78 -10.33 -22.12
CA GLU A 86 1.72 -10.13 -21.01
C GLU A 86 1.33 -11.00 -19.80
N TRP A 87 2.28 -11.77 -19.28
CA TRP A 87 2.12 -12.60 -18.10
C TRP A 87 3.40 -12.64 -17.27
N TYR A 88 3.24 -13.01 -15.99
CA TYR A 88 4.30 -13.08 -15.00
C TYR A 88 4.30 -14.44 -14.32
N ALA A 89 5.49 -14.93 -13.99
CA ALA A 89 5.64 -16.04 -13.06
C ALA A 89 5.50 -15.49 -11.63
N THR A 90 4.51 -15.98 -10.92
CA THR A 90 4.11 -15.51 -9.59
C THR A 90 4.22 -16.66 -8.59
N LYS A 91 4.79 -16.41 -7.41
CA LYS A 91 4.90 -17.38 -6.33
C LYS A 91 3.91 -17.08 -5.23
N SER A 92 3.11 -18.08 -4.85
CA SER A 92 2.21 -17.95 -3.72
C SER A 92 2.97 -17.98 -2.38
N THR A 93 2.31 -17.57 -1.30
CA THR A 93 2.85 -17.67 0.07
C THR A 93 3.21 -19.10 0.47
N ALA A 94 2.54 -20.10 -0.10
CA ALA A 94 2.86 -21.53 0.08
C ALA A 94 4.04 -22.03 -0.78
N GLY A 95 4.67 -21.15 -1.57
CA GLY A 95 5.87 -21.44 -2.36
C GLY A 95 5.61 -21.99 -3.77
N TYR A 96 4.35 -22.12 -4.19
CA TYR A 96 4.00 -22.60 -5.53
C TYR A 96 4.18 -21.50 -6.57
N VAL A 97 4.90 -21.79 -7.64
CA VAL A 97 5.05 -20.89 -8.79
C VAL A 97 3.98 -21.22 -9.83
N THR A 98 3.22 -20.20 -10.25
CA THR A 98 2.22 -20.29 -11.31
C THR A 98 2.39 -19.13 -12.30
N SER A 99 1.71 -19.20 -13.43
CA SER A 99 1.64 -18.09 -14.40
C SER A 99 0.35 -17.29 -14.19
N ASN A 100 0.46 -15.97 -14.12
CA ASN A 100 -0.68 -15.06 -14.02
C ASN A 100 -0.59 -13.96 -15.07
N ARG A 101 -1.72 -13.62 -15.69
CA ARG A 101 -1.78 -12.52 -16.67
C ARG A 101 -1.59 -11.18 -15.96
N ALA A 102 -0.90 -10.25 -16.61
CA ALA A 102 -0.68 -8.92 -16.05
C ALA A 102 -2.01 -8.15 -15.78
N SER A 103 -3.06 -8.47 -16.54
CA SER A 103 -4.38 -7.86 -16.40
C SER A 103 -5.16 -8.31 -15.16
N VAL A 104 -4.81 -9.45 -14.56
CA VAL A 104 -5.48 -10.00 -13.35
C VAL A 104 -4.64 -9.86 -12.09
N LEU A 105 -3.54 -9.11 -12.18
CA LEU A 105 -2.66 -8.81 -11.07
C LEU A 105 -2.82 -7.34 -10.69
N HIS A 106 -2.80 -7.08 -9.39
CA HIS A 106 -2.76 -5.75 -8.81
C HIS A 106 -1.58 -5.69 -7.85
N ILE A 107 -0.82 -4.60 -7.85
CA ILE A 107 0.22 -4.39 -6.85
C ILE A 107 -0.47 -4.41 -5.48
N VAL A 108 0.02 -5.27 -4.60
CA VAL A 108 -0.16 -5.06 -3.16
C VAL A 108 0.76 -3.90 -2.89
N GLU A 109 0.19 -2.70 -2.71
CA GLU A 109 0.98 -1.58 -2.22
C GLU A 109 1.73 -2.10 -1.00
N ALA A 110 3.06 -2.15 -1.10
CA ALA A 110 3.88 -2.39 0.06
C ALA A 110 3.44 -1.34 1.06
N GLU A 111 2.89 -1.77 2.20
CA GLU A 111 2.61 -0.88 3.32
C GLU A 111 3.80 0.06 3.46
N ALA A 112 3.51 1.37 3.39
CA ALA A 112 4.44 2.48 3.19
C ALA A 112 5.64 2.47 4.15
N ALA A 113 6.59 1.56 3.93
CA ALA A 113 7.74 1.35 4.79
C ALA A 113 8.84 2.40 4.56
N ASP A 114 8.79 3.14 3.45
CA ASP A 114 9.82 4.12 3.08
C ASP A 114 9.40 5.59 3.23
N GLU A 115 8.13 5.88 3.53
CA GLU A 115 7.77 7.25 3.92
C GLU A 115 8.12 7.49 5.39
N PRO A 116 8.92 8.52 5.71
CA PRO A 116 9.20 8.85 7.10
C PRO A 116 7.89 9.13 7.84
N VAL A 117 7.77 8.56 9.04
CA VAL A 117 6.60 8.75 9.90
C VAL A 117 6.38 10.24 10.17
N LYS A 118 5.15 10.71 9.97
CA LYS A 118 4.73 12.09 10.23
C LYS A 118 3.69 12.16 11.36
N VAL A 119 3.47 13.36 11.88
CA VAL A 119 2.37 13.61 12.82
C VAL A 119 1.04 13.30 12.15
N GLY A 120 0.17 12.57 12.87
CA GLY A 120 -1.11 12.07 12.37
C GLY A 120 -1.05 10.68 11.73
N ASP A 121 0.15 10.13 11.46
CA ASP A 121 0.27 8.74 11.04
C ASP A 121 -0.13 7.81 12.20
N VAL A 122 -0.59 6.60 11.86
CA VAL A 122 -0.83 5.54 12.82
C VAL A 122 0.32 4.54 12.77
N VAL A 123 0.75 4.10 13.94
CA VAL A 123 1.78 3.08 14.09
C VAL A 123 1.27 1.89 14.90
N ARG A 124 1.84 0.71 14.63
CA ARG A 124 1.60 -0.53 15.38
C ARG A 124 2.85 -0.88 16.18
N ILE A 125 2.68 -1.17 17.47
CA ILE A 125 3.78 -1.56 18.34
C ILE A 125 4.21 -3.00 18.06
N LEU A 126 5.51 -3.23 17.96
CA LEU A 126 6.09 -4.53 17.57
C LEU A 126 6.40 -5.44 18.76
N GLU A 127 6.53 -4.89 19.97
CA GLU A 127 6.89 -5.63 21.18
C GLU A 127 6.06 -5.24 22.42
N ASP A 128 5.92 -6.20 23.34
CA ASP A 128 5.32 -5.93 24.65
C ASP A 128 6.26 -5.05 25.48
N LYS A 129 5.67 -4.10 26.23
CA LYS A 129 6.40 -3.15 27.07
C LYS A 129 7.45 -2.32 26.33
N ALA A 130 7.20 -2.03 25.05
CA ALA A 130 8.09 -1.22 24.20
C ALA A 130 8.55 0.05 24.93
N PHE A 131 9.86 0.21 25.01
CA PHE A 131 10.51 1.35 25.69
C PHE A 131 9.96 1.66 27.11
N SER A 132 9.63 0.62 27.88
CA SER A 132 9.04 0.71 29.24
C SER A 132 7.63 1.33 29.30
N ALA A 133 6.95 1.50 28.16
CA ALA A 133 5.54 1.85 28.14
C ALA A 133 4.68 0.63 28.51
N ASN A 134 3.50 0.83 29.10
CA ASN A 134 2.58 -0.26 29.40
C ASN A 134 1.71 -0.59 28.17
N VAL A 135 2.35 -1.08 27.12
CA VAL A 135 1.74 -1.45 25.82
C VAL A 135 1.94 -2.92 25.51
N ARG A 136 1.11 -3.44 24.62
CA ARG A 136 1.22 -4.79 24.05
C ARG A 136 1.61 -4.72 22.59
N ARG A 137 2.25 -5.78 22.11
CA ARG A 137 2.45 -6.00 20.68
C ARG A 137 1.11 -5.96 19.95
N GLY A 138 1.05 -5.21 18.86
CA GLY A 138 -0.15 -5.00 18.06
C GLY A 138 -1.01 -3.81 18.49
N ASP A 139 -0.68 -3.14 19.60
CA ASP A 139 -1.36 -1.90 19.98
C ASP A 139 -1.12 -0.82 18.92
N LEU A 140 -2.17 -0.03 18.65
CA LEU A 140 -2.17 1.02 17.64
C LEU A 140 -2.21 2.40 18.28
N PHE A 141 -1.39 3.31 17.78
CA PHE A 141 -1.33 4.69 18.28
C PHE A 141 -1.21 5.69 17.14
N GLU A 142 -1.88 6.82 17.31
CA GLU A 142 -1.69 7.98 16.44
C GLU A 142 -0.47 8.78 16.91
N VAL A 143 0.41 9.13 15.97
CA VAL A 143 1.61 9.92 16.22
C VAL A 143 1.21 11.36 16.50
N LYS A 144 1.39 11.81 17.75
CA LYS A 144 1.10 13.19 18.16
C LYS A 144 2.26 14.14 17.92
N ARG A 145 3.49 13.63 17.99
CA ARG A 145 4.69 14.45 17.84
C ARG A 145 5.90 13.62 17.41
N LEU A 146 6.74 14.19 16.56
CA LEU A 146 8.10 13.68 16.32
C LEU A 146 9.04 14.24 17.39
N ALA A 147 9.78 13.36 18.06
CA ALA A 147 10.84 13.78 18.97
C ALA A 147 12.10 14.12 18.14
N GLY A 148 12.71 15.27 18.41
CA GLY A 148 13.74 15.89 17.56
C GLY A 148 15.06 15.11 17.38
N TYR A 149 15.16 13.88 17.88
CA TYR A 149 16.34 13.02 17.72
C TYR A 149 15.93 11.61 17.26
N ALA A 150 16.62 11.11 16.23
CA ALA A 150 16.64 9.71 15.81
C ALA A 150 15.28 9.08 15.45
N GLY A 151 14.37 9.83 14.79
CA GLY A 151 13.11 9.27 14.27
C GLY A 151 12.13 8.78 15.33
N ARG A 152 12.33 9.17 16.59
CA ARG A 152 11.43 8.78 17.70
C ARG A 152 10.09 9.50 17.59
N ILE A 153 9.05 8.82 18.02
CA ILE A 153 7.68 9.35 18.03
C ILE A 153 7.17 9.48 19.46
N LYS A 154 6.20 10.37 19.65
CA LYS A 154 5.40 10.46 20.87
C LYS A 154 3.93 10.26 20.57
N VAL A 155 3.29 9.49 21.44
CA VAL A 155 1.87 9.19 21.39
C VAL A 155 1.25 9.48 22.75
N ASP A 156 -0.07 9.68 22.79
CA ASP A 156 -0.78 9.83 24.06
C ASP A 156 -0.82 8.48 24.79
N ALA A 157 -0.55 8.52 26.09
CA ALA A 157 -0.59 7.33 26.92
C ALA A 157 -2.04 6.94 27.23
N ALA A 158 -2.27 5.65 27.47
CA ALA A 158 -3.58 5.18 27.90
C ALA A 158 -4.01 5.84 29.23
N PRO A 159 -5.32 6.07 29.46
CA PRO A 159 -5.82 6.57 30.74
C PRO A 159 -5.31 5.74 31.91
N GLY A 160 -4.78 6.41 32.94
CA GLY A 160 -4.19 5.76 34.12
C GLY A 160 -2.70 5.39 34.00
N ALA A 161 -2.04 5.71 32.88
CA ALA A 161 -0.60 5.62 32.79
C ALA A 161 0.10 6.66 33.70
N HIS A 162 1.29 6.31 34.18
CA HIS A 162 2.11 7.19 35.03
C HIS A 162 2.71 8.41 34.29
N MET A 163 2.64 8.42 32.96
CA MET A 163 3.05 9.55 32.12
C MET A 163 1.91 9.89 31.16
N ALA A 164 1.80 11.15 30.76
CA ALA A 164 0.79 11.60 29.80
C ALA A 164 1.08 11.16 28.35
N GLN A 165 2.35 10.90 28.02
CA GLN A 165 2.79 10.49 26.68
C GLN A 165 3.87 9.43 26.77
N TRP A 166 3.82 8.48 25.85
CA TRP A 166 4.89 7.51 25.62
C TRP A 166 5.79 7.93 24.47
N THR A 167 7.04 7.48 24.51
CA THR A 167 8.01 7.69 23.44
C THR A 167 8.44 6.34 22.91
N PHE A 168 8.43 6.18 21.59
CA PHE A 168 8.87 4.95 20.93
C PHE A 168 10.02 5.24 19.97
N ARG A 169 10.92 4.27 19.84
CA ARG A 169 12.03 4.28 18.89
C ARG A 169 11.58 3.65 17.57
N PRO A 170 12.22 3.97 16.43
CA PRO A 170 11.86 3.40 15.14
C PRO A 170 11.78 1.87 15.13
N GLU A 171 12.60 1.17 15.92
CA GLU A 171 12.56 -0.29 16.03
C GLU A 171 11.38 -0.86 16.84
N ASP A 172 10.68 -0.01 17.61
CA ASP A 172 9.60 -0.43 18.49
C ASP A 172 8.22 -0.46 17.76
N PHE A 173 8.14 0.07 16.54
CA PHE A 173 6.89 0.24 15.81
C PHE A 173 7.04 0.07 14.29
N GLU A 174 5.92 -0.18 13.61
CA GLU A 174 5.77 -0.06 12.17
C GLU A 174 4.68 0.95 11.81
N LYS A 175 4.81 1.64 10.67
CA LYS A 175 3.76 2.52 10.15
C LYS A 175 2.63 1.66 9.58
N VAL A 176 1.39 1.97 9.95
CA VAL A 176 0.20 1.29 9.44
C VAL A 176 -0.43 2.13 8.35
N SER A 177 -0.85 1.48 7.27
CA SER A 177 -1.49 2.18 6.17
C SER A 177 -2.83 2.79 6.59
N ALA A 178 -3.11 4.00 6.11
CA ALA A 178 -4.28 4.80 6.52
C ALA A 178 -5.62 4.19 6.04
N ASP A 179 -5.59 3.30 5.05
CA ASP A 179 -6.74 2.53 4.57
C ASP A 179 -7.12 1.41 5.55
N MET A 180 -6.17 0.89 6.33
CA MET A 180 -6.39 -0.19 7.31
C MET A 180 -6.84 0.31 8.69
N VAL A 181 -6.84 1.61 8.92
CA VAL A 181 -7.15 2.18 10.24
C VAL A 181 -8.13 3.35 10.15
N HIS A 182 -8.80 3.63 11.27
CA HIS A 182 -9.65 4.79 11.44
C HIS A 182 -9.39 5.42 12.82
N VAL A 183 -9.24 6.75 12.85
CA VAL A 183 -9.10 7.50 14.10
C VAL A 183 -10.42 8.19 14.38
N HIS A 184 -11.00 7.93 15.56
CA HIS A 184 -12.23 8.55 16.01
C HIS A 184 -12.10 8.94 17.49
N ASP A 185 -12.37 10.20 17.81
CA ASP A 185 -12.24 10.78 19.16
C ASP A 185 -10.91 10.44 19.84
N GLY A 186 -9.81 10.49 19.08
CA GLY A 186 -8.45 10.21 19.57
C GLY A 186 -8.13 8.73 19.79
N LYS A 187 -9.07 7.83 19.47
CA LYS A 187 -8.86 6.37 19.52
C LYS A 187 -8.65 5.82 18.12
N VAL A 188 -7.70 4.90 18.01
CA VAL A 188 -7.36 4.23 16.75
C VAL A 188 -8.07 2.88 16.66
N TYR A 189 -8.67 2.62 15.51
CA TYR A 189 -9.40 1.41 15.17
C TYR A 189 -8.75 0.72 13.98
N ASP A 190 -8.47 -0.56 14.10
CA ASP A 190 -8.00 -1.47 13.07
C ASP A 190 -9.19 -1.97 12.27
N LEU A 191 -9.32 -1.55 11.01
CA LEU A 191 -10.45 -1.93 10.15
C LEU A 191 -10.40 -3.42 9.75
N THR A 192 -9.29 -4.11 10.01
CA THR A 192 -9.18 -5.57 9.77
C THR A 192 -9.63 -6.39 10.98
N ALA A 193 -9.81 -5.75 12.14
CA ALA A 193 -10.17 -6.42 13.39
C ALA A 193 -11.68 -6.44 13.63
N SER A 194 -12.08 -7.24 14.62
CA SER A 194 -13.44 -7.25 15.16
C SER A 194 -13.47 -6.56 16.51
N TYR A 195 -14.58 -5.91 16.84
CA TYR A 195 -14.73 -5.15 18.07
C TYR A 195 -16.00 -5.53 18.79
N ARG A 196 -15.94 -5.70 20.11
CA ARG A 196 -17.11 -5.94 20.94
C ARG A 196 -17.55 -4.65 21.62
N ASP A 197 -18.83 -4.34 21.58
CA ASP A 197 -19.40 -3.24 22.37
C ASP A 197 -19.73 -3.67 23.81
N ARG A 198 -20.39 -2.78 24.57
CA ARG A 198 -20.76 -3.04 25.97
C ARG A 198 -21.86 -4.10 26.12
N ASP A 199 -22.68 -4.26 25.09
CA ASP A 199 -23.85 -5.14 25.08
C ASP A 199 -23.46 -6.55 24.60
N GLY A 200 -22.23 -6.69 24.07
CA GLY A 200 -21.61 -7.94 23.68
C GLY A 200 -21.62 -8.18 22.18
N ASP A 201 -22.18 -7.25 21.41
CA ASP A 201 -22.30 -7.35 19.97
C ASP A 201 -20.94 -7.14 19.30
N VAL A 202 -20.68 -7.96 18.27
CA VAL A 202 -19.43 -7.93 17.52
C VAL A 202 -19.61 -7.10 16.25
N TRP A 203 -18.84 -6.02 16.20
CA TRP A 203 -18.74 -5.06 15.12
C TRP A 203 -17.56 -5.35 14.21
N HIS A 204 -17.80 -5.24 12.91
CA HIS A 204 -16.80 -5.20 11.85
C HIS A 204 -16.82 -3.83 11.18
N PHE A 205 -15.67 -3.36 10.74
CA PHE A 205 -15.54 -2.07 10.05
C PHE A 205 -14.94 -2.25 8.66
N ALA A 206 -15.39 -1.42 7.72
CA ALA A 206 -14.80 -1.37 6.39
C ALA A 206 -14.86 0.04 5.82
N ARG A 207 -13.88 0.37 4.98
CA ARG A 207 -13.79 1.67 4.31
C ARG A 207 -14.45 1.62 2.94
N PHE A 208 -15.33 2.59 2.68
CA PHE A 208 -16.01 2.78 1.40
C PHE A 208 -15.78 4.22 0.93
N GLY A 209 -14.82 4.40 0.03
CA GLY A 209 -14.33 5.73 -0.34
C GLY A 209 -13.76 6.45 0.89
N SER A 210 -14.32 7.60 1.24
CA SER A 210 -13.91 8.39 2.41
C SER A 210 -14.63 8.01 3.71
N GLU A 211 -15.64 7.14 3.66
CA GLU A 211 -16.47 6.79 4.81
C GLU A 211 -16.05 5.44 5.42
N VAL A 212 -16.09 5.34 6.75
CA VAL A 212 -15.97 4.06 7.47
C VAL A 212 -17.35 3.64 7.93
N ARG A 213 -17.76 2.43 7.53
CA ARG A 213 -19.04 1.83 7.88
C ARG A 213 -18.84 0.71 8.87
N ALA A 214 -19.86 0.51 9.70
CA ALA A 214 -19.89 -0.47 10.77
C ALA A 214 -20.98 -1.51 10.52
N ASN A 215 -20.72 -2.74 10.94
CA ASN A 215 -21.73 -3.80 10.87
C ASN A 215 -21.68 -4.75 12.06
N ILE A 216 -22.86 -5.15 12.55
CA ILE A 216 -23.02 -6.17 13.60
C ILE A 216 -23.16 -7.55 12.95
N GLY A 217 -22.27 -8.49 13.28
CA GLY A 217 -22.42 -9.91 12.93
C GLY A 217 -21.43 -10.42 11.88
N SER A 218 -21.81 -10.43 10.60
CA SER A 218 -21.06 -11.16 9.54
C SER A 218 -19.86 -10.40 8.97
N LYS A 219 -18.86 -11.18 8.50
CA LYS A 219 -17.67 -10.69 7.78
C LYS A 219 -18.03 -9.83 6.56
N PRO A 220 -17.16 -8.89 6.14
CA PRO A 220 -17.48 -7.90 5.13
C PRO A 220 -17.50 -8.51 3.73
N GLU A 221 -18.64 -9.04 3.29
CA GLU A 221 -18.85 -9.45 1.91
C GLU A 221 -19.63 -8.36 1.14
N SER A 222 -18.87 -7.57 0.38
CA SER A 222 -19.21 -6.85 -0.87
C SER A 222 -20.45 -5.96 -1.04
N GLN A 223 -21.46 -5.96 -0.16
CA GLN A 223 -22.67 -5.13 -0.34
C GLN A 223 -23.27 -4.73 1.02
N TRP A 224 -23.10 -3.49 1.48
CA TRP A 224 -23.64 -3.07 2.79
C TRP A 224 -24.24 -1.66 2.85
N ASP A 225 -25.54 -1.62 3.18
CA ASP A 225 -26.29 -0.57 3.89
C ASP A 225 -25.89 -0.52 5.39
N GLY A 226 -24.58 -0.51 5.68
CA GLY A 226 -24.07 -0.48 7.06
C GLY A 226 -24.26 0.87 7.74
N ASP A 227 -24.40 0.87 9.06
CA ASP A 227 -24.45 2.08 9.87
C ASP A 227 -23.12 2.85 9.79
N SER A 228 -23.18 4.17 9.98
CA SER A 228 -21.96 4.97 10.10
C SER A 228 -21.13 4.51 11.31
N PHE A 229 -19.79 4.59 11.21
CA PHE A 229 -18.89 4.30 12.34
C PHE A 229 -19.31 5.00 13.65
N ARG A 230 -19.83 6.23 13.54
CA ARG A 230 -20.30 7.03 14.68
C ARG A 230 -21.43 6.36 15.46
N ILE A 231 -22.32 5.62 14.79
CA ILE A 231 -23.40 4.88 15.43
C ILE A 231 -22.82 3.75 16.28
N ALA A 232 -21.91 2.95 15.70
CA ALA A 232 -21.22 1.87 16.43
C ALA A 232 -20.42 2.38 17.63
N ALA A 233 -19.69 3.49 17.46
CA ALA A 233 -18.97 4.14 18.55
C ALA A 233 -19.90 4.64 19.69
N GLY A 234 -21.17 4.92 19.37
CA GLY A 234 -22.19 5.32 20.35
C GLY A 234 -22.63 4.21 21.31
N TYR A 235 -22.42 2.93 20.96
CA TYR A 235 -22.74 1.78 21.82
C TYR A 235 -21.69 1.52 22.92
N GLY A 236 -20.68 2.38 23.04
CA GLY A 236 -19.72 2.39 24.14
C GLY A 236 -18.29 2.12 23.67
N PRO A 237 -17.33 1.99 24.60
CA PRO A 237 -15.95 1.74 24.25
C PRO A 237 -15.81 0.37 23.60
N LEU A 238 -15.75 0.38 22.27
CA LEU A 238 -15.50 -0.81 21.47
C LEU A 238 -14.15 -1.42 21.83
N THR A 239 -14.15 -2.70 22.20
CA THR A 239 -12.97 -3.45 22.63
C THR A 239 -12.58 -4.45 21.54
N ARG A 240 -11.34 -4.42 21.09
CA ARG A 240 -10.84 -5.37 20.09
C ARG A 240 -10.98 -6.81 20.61
N VAL A 241 -11.48 -7.72 19.76
CA VAL A 241 -11.66 -9.16 20.05
C VAL A 241 -10.53 -9.97 19.45
#